data_AF-A0A6A6AGW4-F1
#
_entry.id   AF-A0A6A6AGW4-F1
#
_cell.length_a   1.000
_cell.length_b   1.000
_cell.length_c   1.000
_cell.angle_alpha   90.00
_cell.angle_beta   90.00
_cell.angle_gamma   90.00
#
_symmetry.space_group_name_H-M   'P 1'
#
loop_
_entity.id
_entity.type
_entity.pdbx_description
1 polymer ?
#
loop_
_entity_poly.entity_id
_entity_poly.type
_entity_poly.pdbx_seq_one_letter_code
_entity_poly.pdbx_strand_id
1 'polypeptide(L)'
;MVGGQNRKSSSPPAPLKAPGSPSSHVSVSTSPHCATTHPRPALATHTAVGILVVALALVSQFFFTPHFPRSLLDHLARDHPPVLSDESLTCPTPTQHVEFAGTFYTHPERSMALADQARRVAAEFDFSTDAVNKAVSEFIREMDEGLVKEGTELSQIPTYVTAVPNGTEKGLYMAVDLGGTNFRVCSIQLHGDTTFSLTQSKVAIPRELMVAKTSKELFAFLAKQIEHFLKAHHEDHYAGTLKRRQTGGAAEEIFNLGFTFSFPVQQIGINKGMLMRWTKGFDIQDAIGKDVCALLQTEIDELHLPVKVAALVNDTVGTLMARSYTSPGKTGTLLGAIFGTGTNGAYVEKLDKVTKLTKSKDAGEFDKSTGEMIVNTEWGSFDNSLRTLPNSPYDIELDEKSVNPGIQMFEKRVSGMFLGELLRLALVKLVKDPKVPLFQDDNSASNDVHSTTQIQDGSPIWKQWGIDTSFLSTCAGDSSPGYRMLRQTLDKEYDISAVSAEDAEAVREIAGAIGRRAARLSAVAIAAIVINTGRLDKSTPGTATTEQKSGIDPPRGNVDVAEEDIIDVGVDGSLVEFYPDFEDHIRQAFREMPQIGERGEKRIRIGIAKDGSGVGAALIALVAGKVAAPTEED
;
A
#
# COMPACT_ATOMS: atom_id res chain seq x y z
N MET A 1 68.44 -37.54 -2.88
CA MET A 1 67.58 -37.89 -1.72
C MET A 1 66.29 -37.08 -1.92
N VAL A 2 65.08 -37.62 -2.01
CA VAL A 2 64.58 -39.01 -2.08
C VAL A 2 63.58 -39.05 -3.25
N GLY A 3 63.40 -40.11 -4.05
CA GLY A 3 64.03 -41.42 -4.02
C GLY A 3 63.04 -42.53 -4.42
N GLY A 4 62.47 -42.46 -5.63
CA GLY A 4 61.55 -43.48 -6.15
C GLY A 4 61.27 -43.28 -7.64
N GLN A 5 61.55 -44.31 -8.44
CA GLN A 5 61.24 -44.34 -9.88
C GLN A 5 60.19 -45.40 -10.17
N ASN A 6 59.32 -45.16 -11.15
CA ASN A 6 59.03 -46.18 -12.16
C ASN A 6 58.53 -45.55 -13.48
N ARG A 7 58.66 -46.28 -14.59
CA ARG A 7 58.44 -45.80 -15.97
C ARG A 7 57.45 -46.66 -16.75
N LYS A 8 56.65 -46.02 -17.62
CA LYS A 8 56.23 -46.39 -19.01
C LYS A 8 54.99 -45.52 -19.36
N SER A 9 54.94 -44.69 -20.41
CA SER A 9 54.93 -44.95 -21.87
C SER A 9 53.84 -45.93 -22.30
N SER A 10 52.96 -45.67 -23.29
CA SER A 10 53.02 -44.70 -24.41
C SER A 10 51.63 -44.20 -24.85
N SER A 11 51.56 -43.34 -25.87
CA SER A 11 50.38 -42.58 -26.33
C SER A 11 49.65 -43.23 -27.56
N PRO A 12 48.78 -42.55 -28.35
CA PRO A 12 47.36 -42.90 -28.48
C PRO A 12 46.92 -43.39 -29.89
N PRO A 13 45.63 -43.73 -30.06
CA PRO A 13 44.97 -43.45 -31.34
C PRO A 13 43.48 -43.01 -31.24
N ALA A 14 42.99 -42.48 -32.37
CA ALA A 14 41.58 -42.28 -32.75
C ALA A 14 41.49 -42.45 -34.29
N PRO A 15 40.35 -42.23 -34.97
CA PRO A 15 38.94 -42.53 -34.68
C PRO A 15 38.39 -43.59 -35.69
N LEU A 16 37.09 -43.90 -35.70
CA LEU A 16 36.45 -44.69 -36.78
C LEU A 16 34.99 -44.26 -37.08
N LYS A 17 34.45 -44.68 -38.24
CA LYS A 17 33.20 -44.18 -38.87
C LYS A 17 32.13 -45.27 -39.09
N ALA A 18 30.91 -44.80 -39.42
CA ALA A 18 29.71 -45.57 -39.77
C ALA A 18 29.83 -46.44 -41.05
N PRO A 19 28.83 -47.31 -41.29
CA PRO A 19 27.92 -47.11 -42.44
C PRO A 19 26.42 -47.24 -42.06
N GLY A 20 25.45 -46.88 -42.91
CA GLY A 20 25.53 -46.37 -44.30
C GLY A 20 24.17 -45.92 -44.88
N SER A 21 24.15 -45.57 -46.16
CA SER A 21 23.01 -45.04 -46.95
C SER A 21 22.59 -46.01 -48.08
N PRO A 22 21.47 -45.78 -48.83
CA PRO A 22 21.60 -45.01 -50.09
C PRO A 22 20.35 -44.23 -50.60
N SER A 23 20.60 -43.19 -51.45
CA SER A 23 19.81 -42.66 -52.61
C SER A 23 18.27 -42.58 -52.57
N SER A 24 17.56 -41.51 -53.00
CA SER A 24 17.83 -40.38 -53.95
C SER A 24 16.83 -39.22 -53.67
N HIS A 25 16.50 -38.15 -54.45
CA HIS A 25 16.83 -37.56 -55.79
C HIS A 25 16.65 -36.00 -55.64
N VAL A 26 17.24 -35.06 -56.41
CA VAL A 26 16.96 -34.58 -57.80
C VAL A 26 15.47 -34.17 -58.01
N SER A 27 15.06 -32.93 -58.37
CA SER A 27 15.76 -31.68 -58.76
C SER A 27 14.90 -30.40 -58.71
N VAL A 28 15.53 -29.25 -58.36
CA VAL A 28 15.47 -27.90 -59.01
C VAL A 28 14.12 -27.30 -59.50
N SER A 29 13.76 -26.09 -59.02
CA SER A 29 13.63 -24.87 -59.88
C SER A 29 13.24 -23.54 -59.19
N THR A 30 13.86 -22.45 -59.68
CA THR A 30 13.45 -21.03 -59.81
C THR A 30 12.42 -20.33 -58.87
N SER A 31 12.86 -19.19 -58.32
CA SER A 31 12.05 -18.00 -57.94
C SER A 31 11.62 -17.17 -59.19
N PRO A 32 10.62 -16.25 -59.16
CA PRO A 32 10.82 -14.90 -58.57
C PRO A 32 9.58 -14.12 -58.01
N HIS A 33 9.89 -13.02 -57.31
CA HIS A 33 9.19 -11.71 -57.17
C HIS A 33 7.65 -11.54 -56.97
N CYS A 34 7.33 -10.98 -55.79
CA CYS A 34 6.70 -9.64 -55.58
C CYS A 34 5.19 -9.37 -55.79
N ALA A 35 4.63 -8.68 -54.79
CA ALA A 35 3.42 -7.82 -54.78
C ALA A 35 2.01 -8.41 -54.97
N THR A 36 1.22 -8.42 -53.88
CA THR A 36 -0.27 -8.36 -53.93
C THR A 36 -0.89 -7.69 -52.69
N THR A 37 -1.46 -6.51 -52.90
CA THR A 37 -2.77 -6.01 -52.40
C THR A 37 -3.40 -6.56 -51.10
N HIS A 38 -3.72 -5.64 -50.16
CA HIS A 38 -4.59 -5.91 -49.01
C HIS A 38 -6.07 -6.15 -49.37
N PRO A 39 -6.75 -7.13 -48.74
CA PRO A 39 -8.20 -7.13 -48.51
C PRO A 39 -8.57 -6.60 -47.11
N ARG A 40 -9.80 -6.09 -46.95
CA ARG A 40 -10.36 -5.65 -45.64
C ARG A 40 -10.96 -6.82 -44.85
N PRO A 41 -10.84 -6.88 -43.52
CA PRO A 41 -11.71 -7.70 -42.66
C PRO A 41 -13.10 -7.04 -42.46
N ALA A 42 -14.08 -7.82 -42.03
CA ALA A 42 -15.50 -7.41 -41.98
C ALA A 42 -15.99 -6.99 -40.57
N LEU A 43 -16.95 -6.05 -40.55
CA LEU A 43 -17.60 -5.51 -39.35
C LEU A 43 -18.95 -6.21 -39.13
N ALA A 44 -18.98 -7.31 -38.36
CA ALA A 44 -20.18 -8.17 -38.28
C ALA A 44 -20.50 -8.85 -36.93
N THR A 45 -19.74 -8.61 -35.85
CA THR A 45 -19.86 -9.40 -34.60
C THR A 45 -20.39 -8.63 -33.37
N HIS A 46 -20.26 -7.30 -33.31
CA HIS A 46 -20.61 -6.55 -32.09
C HIS A 46 -22.10 -6.21 -31.93
N THR A 47 -22.87 -6.13 -33.01
CA THR A 47 -24.31 -5.77 -32.97
C THR A 47 -25.21 -6.88 -32.41
N ALA A 48 -24.83 -8.16 -32.57
CA ALA A 48 -25.64 -9.28 -32.10
C ALA A 48 -25.66 -9.38 -30.56
N VAL A 49 -24.54 -9.08 -29.90
CA VAL A 49 -24.40 -9.22 -28.44
C VAL A 49 -25.21 -8.16 -27.69
N GLY A 50 -25.18 -6.90 -28.16
CA GLY A 50 -25.88 -5.79 -27.50
C GLY A 50 -27.40 -5.98 -27.43
N ILE A 51 -28.02 -6.52 -28.48
CA ILE A 51 -29.48 -6.76 -28.52
C ILE A 51 -29.90 -7.81 -27.48
N LEU A 52 -29.10 -8.86 -27.28
CA LEU A 52 -29.39 -9.93 -26.32
C LEU A 52 -29.35 -9.44 -24.86
N VAL A 53 -28.41 -8.54 -24.53
CA VAL A 53 -28.27 -7.95 -23.19
C VAL A 53 -29.47 -7.06 -22.85
N VAL A 54 -29.91 -6.20 -23.79
CA VAL A 54 -31.08 -5.33 -23.59
C VAL A 54 -32.37 -6.14 -23.44
N ALA A 55 -32.54 -7.22 -24.21
CA ALA A 55 -33.70 -8.11 -24.07
C ALA A 55 -33.78 -8.77 -22.68
N LEU A 56 -32.65 -9.24 -22.14
CA LEU A 56 -32.59 -9.85 -20.80
C LEU A 56 -32.87 -8.83 -19.68
N ALA A 57 -32.38 -7.59 -19.81
CA ALA A 57 -32.62 -6.52 -18.85
C ALA A 57 -34.10 -6.08 -18.78
N LEU A 58 -34.82 -6.10 -19.91
CA LEU A 58 -36.25 -5.79 -19.95
C LEU A 58 -37.11 -6.90 -19.35
N VAL A 59 -36.70 -8.17 -19.46
CA VAL A 59 -37.41 -9.29 -18.85
C VAL A 59 -37.25 -9.30 -17.32
N SER A 60 -36.06 -8.99 -16.78
CA SER A 60 -35.85 -8.98 -15.32
C SER A 60 -36.65 -7.89 -14.60
N GLN A 61 -36.84 -6.72 -15.22
CA GLN A 61 -37.68 -5.65 -14.66
C GLN A 61 -39.17 -6.01 -14.56
N PHE A 62 -39.67 -6.95 -15.38
CA PHE A 62 -41.10 -7.29 -15.41
C PHE A 62 -41.56 -8.24 -14.30
N PHE A 63 -40.64 -8.88 -13.57
CA PHE A 63 -40.96 -9.90 -12.56
C PHE A 63 -40.70 -9.49 -11.10
N PHE A 64 -40.01 -8.38 -10.83
CA PHE A 64 -39.55 -8.02 -9.48
C PHE A 64 -39.73 -6.53 -9.12
N THR A 65 -40.98 -6.05 -9.00
CA THR A 65 -41.35 -4.93 -8.07
C THR A 65 -42.86 -4.97 -7.75
N PRO A 66 -43.29 -4.54 -6.54
CA PRO A 66 -44.71 -4.50 -6.14
C PRO A 66 -45.45 -3.23 -6.59
N HIS A 67 -46.78 -3.24 -6.49
CA HIS A 67 -47.68 -2.23 -7.05
C HIS A 67 -47.64 -0.84 -6.39
N PHE A 68 -47.92 0.20 -7.20
CA PHE A 68 -48.57 1.45 -6.79
C PHE A 68 -49.82 1.72 -7.67
N PRO A 69 -50.79 2.56 -7.24
CA PRO A 69 -52.19 2.47 -7.70
C PRO A 69 -52.54 3.27 -8.96
N ARG A 70 -53.63 2.87 -9.62
CA ARG A 70 -54.22 3.53 -10.81
C ARG A 70 -55.15 4.69 -10.41
N SER A 71 -54.75 5.95 -10.62
CA SER A 71 -55.69 7.09 -10.55
C SER A 71 -55.23 8.39 -11.24
N LEU A 72 -54.54 8.33 -12.39
CA LEU A 72 -54.12 9.56 -13.11
C LEU A 72 -53.79 9.34 -14.60
N LEU A 73 -54.68 8.66 -15.35
CA LEU A 73 -54.48 8.42 -16.78
C LEU A 73 -55.79 8.31 -17.57
N ASP A 74 -56.67 9.32 -17.44
CA ASP A 74 -57.86 9.44 -18.29
C ASP A 74 -58.26 10.91 -18.54
N HIS A 75 -57.39 11.64 -19.26
CA HIS A 75 -57.72 12.84 -20.04
C HIS A 75 -56.50 13.28 -20.87
N LEU A 76 -56.55 13.04 -22.19
CA LEU A 76 -56.11 13.94 -23.28
C LEU A 76 -55.96 13.15 -24.58
N ALA A 77 -56.99 13.16 -25.41
CA ALA A 77 -56.93 12.76 -26.80
C ALA A 77 -57.95 13.59 -27.58
N ARG A 78 -57.55 14.06 -28.78
CA ARG A 78 -58.35 14.86 -29.75
C ARG A 78 -58.60 16.33 -29.32
N ASP A 79 -58.61 17.33 -30.20
CA ASP A 79 -58.45 17.38 -31.68
C ASP A 79 -57.58 18.57 -32.16
N HIS A 80 -57.15 18.54 -33.43
CA HIS A 80 -56.68 19.70 -34.22
C HIS A 80 -57.77 20.07 -35.24
N PRO A 81 -58.01 21.36 -35.60
CA PRO A 81 -57.23 22.02 -36.69
C PRO A 81 -57.25 23.58 -36.58
N PRO A 82 -56.96 24.38 -37.65
CA PRO A 82 -56.05 24.25 -38.80
C PRO A 82 -54.98 25.37 -38.86
N VAL A 83 -54.16 25.36 -39.92
CA VAL A 83 -53.18 26.42 -40.26
C VAL A 83 -53.84 27.58 -41.04
N LEU A 84 -53.34 28.81 -40.83
CA LEU A 84 -53.41 29.93 -41.78
C LEU A 84 -52.08 30.71 -41.78
N SER A 85 -51.87 31.58 -42.78
CA SER A 85 -50.54 32.04 -43.18
C SER A 85 -50.39 33.55 -43.35
N ASP A 86 -49.12 33.98 -43.33
CA ASP A 86 -48.53 35.12 -44.06
C ASP A 86 -48.37 36.47 -43.33
N GLU A 87 -47.59 37.33 -44.00
CA GLU A 87 -47.13 38.69 -43.74
C GLU A 87 -45.98 38.90 -42.73
N SER A 88 -45.04 39.73 -43.17
CA SER A 88 -43.79 40.06 -42.49
C SER A 88 -43.80 41.51 -42.04
N LEU A 89 -43.29 41.79 -40.85
CA LEU A 89 -43.14 43.15 -40.33
C LEU A 89 -41.82 43.27 -39.55
N THR A 90 -40.84 43.91 -40.18
CA THR A 90 -39.56 44.27 -39.57
C THR A 90 -39.70 45.53 -38.72
N CYS A 91 -39.51 45.42 -37.41
CA CYS A 91 -39.32 46.56 -36.51
C CYS A 91 -37.82 46.80 -36.25
N PRO A 92 -37.35 48.07 -36.20
CA PRO A 92 -35.93 48.39 -36.15
C PRO A 92 -35.32 48.24 -34.74
N THR A 93 -34.07 47.80 -34.67
CA THR A 93 -33.29 47.67 -33.44
C THR A 93 -32.89 49.05 -32.89
N PRO A 94 -33.22 49.42 -31.64
CA PRO A 94 -32.65 50.59 -30.99
C PRO A 94 -31.28 50.23 -30.40
N THR A 95 -30.20 50.78 -30.94
CA THR A 95 -28.85 50.65 -30.37
C THR A 95 -28.66 51.58 -29.17
N GLN A 96 -29.23 51.20 -28.02
CA GLN A 96 -28.78 51.73 -26.72
C GLN A 96 -27.68 50.83 -26.16
N HIS A 97 -26.45 51.35 -26.12
CA HIS A 97 -25.41 50.83 -25.23
C HIS A 97 -25.80 51.14 -23.78
N VAL A 98 -26.51 50.21 -23.14
CA VAL A 98 -26.65 50.18 -21.69
C VAL A 98 -25.43 49.45 -21.15
N GLU A 99 -24.51 50.17 -20.51
CA GLU A 99 -23.48 49.53 -19.69
C GLU A 99 -24.17 48.84 -18.52
N PHE A 100 -24.23 47.51 -18.57
CA PHE A 100 -24.73 46.69 -17.47
C PHE A 100 -23.66 46.62 -16.36
N ALA A 101 -23.49 47.73 -15.64
CA ALA A 101 -22.76 47.80 -14.40
C ALA A 101 -23.51 46.96 -13.33
N GLY A 102 -23.31 45.65 -13.37
CA GLY A 102 -24.00 44.70 -12.52
C GLY A 102 -23.66 44.91 -11.04
N THR A 103 -24.56 45.55 -10.30
CA THR A 103 -24.42 45.88 -8.87
C THR A 103 -24.57 44.66 -7.94
N PHE A 104 -24.13 43.48 -8.39
CA PHE A 104 -24.22 42.19 -7.69
C PHE A 104 -22.85 41.55 -7.44
N TYR A 105 -21.76 42.31 -7.62
CA TYR A 105 -20.40 41.93 -7.21
C TYR A 105 -19.91 42.77 -6.03
N THR A 106 -20.72 42.87 -4.98
CA THR A 106 -20.19 43.00 -3.63
C THR A 106 -19.55 41.66 -3.27
N HIS A 107 -18.22 41.54 -3.40
CA HIS A 107 -17.50 40.45 -2.73
C HIS A 107 -17.79 40.57 -1.23
N PRO A 108 -18.43 39.57 -0.58
CA PRO A 108 -18.79 39.68 0.82
C PRO A 108 -17.52 39.77 1.67
N GLU A 109 -17.48 40.65 2.68
CA GLU A 109 -16.40 40.65 3.67
C GLU A 109 -16.30 39.29 4.39
N ARG A 110 -17.46 38.62 4.57
CA ARG A 110 -17.62 37.21 4.97
C ARG A 110 -16.73 36.25 4.17
N SER A 111 -16.69 36.44 2.85
CA SER A 111 -16.03 35.55 1.89
C SER A 111 -14.51 35.60 1.99
N MET A 112 -13.98 36.81 2.06
CA MET A 112 -12.56 37.03 2.37
C MET A 112 -12.22 36.48 3.77
N ALA A 113 -13.07 36.73 4.77
CA ALA A 113 -12.83 36.31 6.14
C ALA A 113 -12.79 34.77 6.30
N LEU A 114 -13.72 34.02 5.69
CA LEU A 114 -13.70 32.56 5.76
C LEU A 114 -12.49 31.98 5.01
N ALA A 115 -12.21 32.47 3.80
CA ALA A 115 -11.07 32.02 3.01
C ALA A 115 -9.72 32.36 3.68
N ASP A 116 -9.60 33.49 4.37
CA ASP A 116 -8.40 33.85 5.16
C ASP A 116 -8.26 32.96 6.40
N GLN A 117 -9.35 32.62 7.10
CA GLN A 117 -9.31 31.73 8.27
C GLN A 117 -9.03 30.28 7.89
N ALA A 118 -9.56 29.80 6.77
CA ALA A 118 -9.24 28.49 6.22
C ALA A 118 -7.75 28.39 5.86
N ARG A 119 -7.21 29.38 5.13
CA ARG A 119 -5.77 29.47 4.82
C ARG A 119 -4.90 29.60 6.07
N ARG A 120 -5.37 30.32 7.10
CA ARG A 120 -4.68 30.43 8.41
C ARG A 120 -4.56 29.07 9.10
N VAL A 121 -5.63 28.27 9.14
CA VAL A 121 -5.61 26.92 9.74
C VAL A 121 -4.83 25.93 8.86
N ALA A 122 -4.96 26.01 7.54
CA ALA A 122 -4.16 25.21 6.61
C ALA A 122 -2.65 25.44 6.81
N ALA A 123 -2.23 26.68 7.10
CA ALA A 123 -0.85 27.01 7.43
C ALA A 123 -0.37 26.44 8.79
N GLU A 124 -1.27 26.15 9.75
CA GLU A 124 -0.91 25.41 10.98
C GLU A 124 -0.57 23.93 10.69
N PHE A 125 -0.95 23.42 9.52
CA PHE A 125 -0.60 22.09 9.03
C PHE A 125 0.58 22.08 8.03
N ASP A 126 1.20 23.22 7.71
CA ASP A 126 2.37 23.20 6.82
C ASP A 126 3.58 22.49 7.48
N PHE A 127 4.37 21.82 6.65
CA PHE A 127 5.59 21.13 7.04
C PHE A 127 6.69 21.47 6.03
N SER A 128 7.26 22.66 6.21
CA SER A 128 8.20 23.29 5.29
C SER A 128 9.45 22.44 5.02
N THR A 129 10.14 22.72 3.91
CA THR A 129 11.38 22.04 3.50
C THR A 129 12.42 21.97 4.61
N ASP A 130 12.57 23.03 5.41
CA ASP A 130 13.47 23.07 6.56
C ASP A 130 13.06 22.11 7.69
N ALA A 131 11.75 21.93 7.92
CA ALA A 131 11.24 20.98 8.90
C ALA A 131 11.42 19.54 8.42
N VAL A 132 11.14 19.27 7.13
CA VAL A 132 11.44 18.00 6.46
C VAL A 132 12.92 17.61 6.62
N ASN A 133 13.85 18.52 6.28
CA ASN A 133 15.29 18.25 6.36
C ASN A 133 15.78 18.00 7.80
N LYS A 134 15.22 18.70 8.80
CA LYS A 134 15.49 18.45 10.23
C LYS A 134 14.99 17.09 10.67
N ALA A 135 13.76 16.73 10.30
CA ALA A 135 13.18 15.43 10.63
C ALA A 135 13.93 14.27 9.96
N VAL A 136 14.40 14.42 8.71
CA VAL A 136 15.27 13.43 8.06
C VAL A 136 16.57 13.24 8.85
N SER A 137 17.20 14.33 9.29
CA SER A 137 18.43 14.28 10.08
C SER A 137 18.24 13.56 11.42
N GLU A 138 17.11 13.80 12.09
CA GLU A 138 16.77 13.17 13.37
C GLU A 138 16.33 11.71 13.21
N PHE A 139 15.61 11.37 12.14
CA PHE A 139 15.23 9.99 11.82
C PHE A 139 16.47 9.13 11.58
N ILE A 140 17.47 9.64 10.85
CA ILE A 140 18.78 8.97 10.67
C ILE A 140 19.46 8.76 12.05
N ARG A 141 19.45 9.77 12.92
CA ARG A 141 20.04 9.70 14.27
C ARG A 141 19.36 8.63 15.14
N GLU A 142 18.03 8.53 15.10
CA GLU A 142 17.26 7.51 15.81
C GLU A 142 17.44 6.11 15.20
N MET A 143 17.60 5.99 13.87
CA MET A 143 17.91 4.71 13.21
C MET A 143 19.24 4.16 13.72
N ASP A 144 20.31 4.96 13.67
CA ASP A 144 21.65 4.54 14.10
C ASP A 144 21.68 4.22 15.61
N GLU A 145 20.91 4.93 16.42
CA GLU A 145 20.79 4.62 17.85
C GLU A 145 20.04 3.29 18.09
N GLY A 146 18.93 3.07 17.38
CA GLY A 146 18.13 1.85 17.47
C GLY A 146 18.82 0.60 16.94
N LEU A 147 19.79 0.71 16.02
CA LEU A 147 20.64 -0.40 15.57
C LEU A 147 21.68 -0.84 16.62
N VAL A 148 21.97 0.03 17.60
CA VAL A 148 23.01 -0.16 18.63
C VAL A 148 22.42 -0.49 20.01
N LYS A 149 21.17 -0.10 20.28
CA LYS A 149 20.51 -0.23 21.60
C LYS A 149 19.11 -0.82 21.50
N GLU A 150 18.59 -1.27 22.65
CA GLU A 150 17.17 -1.57 22.85
C GLU A 150 16.51 -0.47 23.68
N GLY A 151 15.17 -0.32 23.58
CA GLY A 151 14.41 0.67 24.35
C GLY A 151 14.46 2.11 23.79
N THR A 152 14.81 2.25 22.52
CA THR A 152 14.84 3.50 21.73
C THR A 152 13.49 3.85 21.12
N GLU A 153 13.30 5.10 20.68
CA GLU A 153 12.05 5.57 20.02
C GLU A 153 11.80 4.83 18.68
N LEU A 154 12.79 4.80 17.77
CA LEU A 154 12.85 3.80 16.70
C LEU A 154 13.35 2.46 17.24
N SER A 155 12.55 1.40 17.09
CA SER A 155 12.88 0.09 17.68
C SER A 155 13.89 -0.74 16.87
N GLN A 156 13.96 -0.55 15.54
CA GLN A 156 14.94 -1.22 14.66
C GLN A 156 15.10 -2.72 14.96
N ILE A 157 13.99 -3.46 14.92
CA ILE A 157 13.89 -4.87 15.29
C ILE A 157 14.53 -5.74 14.20
N PRO A 158 15.57 -6.53 14.50
CA PRO A 158 16.15 -7.47 13.54
C PRO A 158 15.18 -8.63 13.29
N THR A 159 14.84 -8.87 12.02
CA THR A 159 13.79 -9.85 11.64
C THR A 159 14.31 -11.28 11.51
N TYR A 160 15.63 -11.48 11.63
CA TYR A 160 16.34 -12.73 11.31
C TYR A 160 16.22 -13.17 9.84
N VAL A 161 15.62 -12.34 8.95
CA VAL A 161 15.61 -12.55 7.51
C VAL A 161 16.85 -11.90 6.90
N THR A 162 17.72 -12.72 6.31
CA THR A 162 19.08 -12.33 5.87
C THR A 162 19.22 -12.18 4.36
N ALA A 163 18.21 -12.57 3.59
CA ALA A 163 18.22 -12.59 2.14
C ALA A 163 16.90 -12.09 1.55
N VAL A 164 17.00 -11.39 0.42
CA VAL A 164 15.88 -10.79 -0.32
C VAL A 164 15.70 -11.54 -1.65
N PRO A 165 14.47 -11.88 -2.08
CA PRO A 165 14.22 -12.65 -3.30
C PRO A 165 14.53 -11.83 -4.56
N ASN A 166 14.92 -12.54 -5.62
CA ASN A 166 15.34 -11.96 -6.90
C ASN A 166 14.47 -12.36 -8.10
N GLY A 167 13.34 -13.01 -7.86
CA GLY A 167 12.38 -13.42 -8.88
C GLY A 167 12.65 -14.79 -9.50
N THR A 168 13.75 -15.46 -9.15
CA THR A 168 14.09 -16.80 -9.63
C THR A 168 13.58 -17.93 -8.74
N GLU A 169 13.04 -17.59 -7.57
CA GLU A 169 12.50 -18.51 -6.57
C GLU A 169 11.33 -19.34 -7.12
N LYS A 170 11.30 -20.66 -6.82
CA LYS A 170 10.27 -21.59 -7.29
C LYS A 170 9.78 -22.48 -6.16
N GLY A 171 8.53 -22.91 -6.23
CA GLY A 171 7.94 -23.87 -5.30
C GLY A 171 6.59 -23.40 -4.73
N LEU A 172 5.96 -24.30 -3.98
CA LEU A 172 4.67 -24.08 -3.32
C LEU A 172 4.88 -23.82 -1.82
N TYR A 173 4.48 -22.65 -1.37
CA TYR A 173 4.67 -22.18 0.01
C TYR A 173 3.34 -21.75 0.62
N MET A 174 3.18 -21.91 1.93
CA MET A 174 1.99 -21.45 2.64
C MET A 174 2.25 -20.12 3.36
N ALA A 175 1.20 -19.34 3.52
CA ALA A 175 1.20 -18.15 4.33
C ALA A 175 -0.13 -18.03 5.10
N VAL A 176 -0.08 -17.47 6.30
CA VAL A 176 -1.27 -17.12 7.08
C VAL A 176 -1.13 -15.74 7.68
N ASP A 177 -2.25 -15.02 7.75
CA ASP A 177 -2.31 -13.60 8.05
C ASP A 177 -3.41 -13.34 9.09
N LEU A 178 -3.00 -12.95 10.30
CA LEU A 178 -3.88 -12.63 11.41
C LEU A 178 -4.19 -11.12 11.46
N GLY A 179 -5.12 -10.69 10.60
CA GLY A 179 -5.63 -9.33 10.57
C GLY A 179 -6.57 -9.01 11.74
N GLY A 180 -6.83 -7.72 11.98
CA GLY A 180 -7.65 -7.20 13.08
C GLY A 180 -9.15 -7.55 13.07
N THR A 181 -9.61 -8.42 12.17
CA THR A 181 -11.04 -8.78 11.99
C THR A 181 -11.21 -10.07 11.19
N ASN A 182 -10.23 -10.42 10.36
CA ASN A 182 -10.27 -11.61 9.50
C ASN A 182 -8.95 -12.37 9.62
N PHE A 183 -9.03 -13.69 9.67
CA PHE A 183 -7.90 -14.57 9.42
C PHE A 183 -7.90 -14.97 7.94
N ARG A 184 -6.71 -15.14 7.38
CA ARG A 184 -6.53 -15.55 5.99
C ARG A 184 -5.48 -16.65 5.89
N VAL A 185 -5.77 -17.65 5.06
CA VAL A 185 -4.86 -18.75 4.69
C VAL A 185 -4.61 -18.68 3.20
N CYS A 186 -3.33 -18.73 2.81
CA CYS A 186 -2.88 -18.64 1.43
C CYS A 186 -1.92 -19.79 1.10
N SER A 187 -1.93 -20.23 -0.16
CA SER A 187 -0.84 -20.98 -0.77
C SER A 187 -0.39 -20.26 -2.04
N ILE A 188 0.92 -20.02 -2.13
CA ILE A 188 1.56 -19.28 -3.20
C ILE A 188 2.47 -20.24 -3.97
N GLN A 189 2.18 -20.43 -5.26
CA GLN A 189 3.06 -21.10 -6.20
C GLN A 189 3.94 -20.05 -6.87
N LEU A 190 5.24 -20.09 -6.57
CA LEU A 190 6.25 -19.27 -7.23
C LEU A 190 6.70 -19.96 -8.52
N HIS A 191 6.72 -19.21 -9.63
CA HIS A 191 7.08 -19.73 -10.96
C HIS A 191 8.56 -19.49 -11.32
N GLY A 192 9.25 -18.58 -10.61
CA GLY A 192 10.66 -18.27 -10.79
C GLY A 192 10.96 -17.56 -12.11
N ASP A 193 10.09 -16.64 -12.47
CA ASP A 193 10.11 -15.73 -13.62
C ASP A 193 9.49 -14.35 -13.24
N THR A 194 9.64 -13.96 -11.96
CA THR A 194 8.93 -12.87 -11.24
C THR A 194 7.40 -13.03 -11.10
N THR A 195 6.76 -14.06 -11.67
CA THR A 195 5.31 -14.29 -11.54
C THR A 195 4.97 -15.35 -10.49
N PHE A 196 3.74 -15.32 -9.98
CA PHE A 196 3.23 -16.29 -9.00
C PHE A 196 1.73 -16.55 -9.19
N SER A 197 1.24 -17.68 -8.66
CA SER A 197 -0.19 -17.97 -8.54
C SER A 197 -0.58 -18.04 -7.05
N LEU A 198 -1.67 -17.35 -6.68
CA LEU A 198 -2.20 -17.27 -5.32
C LEU A 198 -3.55 -17.97 -5.21
N THR A 199 -3.67 -18.93 -4.30
CA THR A 199 -4.95 -19.45 -3.80
C THR A 199 -5.12 -19.01 -2.36
N GLN A 200 -6.27 -18.44 -1.99
CA GLN A 200 -6.52 -17.93 -0.64
C GLN A 200 -7.95 -18.20 -0.16
N SER A 201 -8.11 -18.43 1.15
CA SER A 201 -9.39 -18.37 1.86
C SER A 201 -9.31 -17.34 2.98
N LYS A 202 -10.39 -16.57 3.17
CA LYS A 202 -10.51 -15.52 4.19
C LYS A 202 -11.77 -15.76 5.02
N VAL A 203 -11.64 -15.65 6.34
CA VAL A 203 -12.74 -15.89 7.29
C VAL A 203 -12.73 -14.85 8.39
N ALA A 204 -13.92 -14.39 8.81
CA ALA A 204 -14.05 -13.47 9.93
C ALA A 204 -13.62 -14.15 11.23
N ILE A 205 -12.93 -13.42 12.12
CA ILE A 205 -12.56 -13.89 13.45
C ILE A 205 -13.76 -13.65 14.37
N PRO A 206 -14.30 -14.69 15.04
CA PRO A 206 -15.35 -14.50 16.05
C PRO A 206 -14.84 -13.60 17.17
N ARG A 207 -15.63 -12.60 17.56
CA ARG A 207 -15.20 -11.55 18.52
C ARG A 207 -14.87 -12.14 19.90
N GLU A 208 -15.56 -13.18 20.29
CA GLU A 208 -15.32 -13.98 21.49
C GLU A 208 -13.90 -14.60 21.51
N LEU A 209 -13.30 -14.91 20.36
CA LEU A 209 -11.93 -15.40 20.28
C LEU A 209 -10.88 -14.28 20.36
N MET A 210 -11.25 -13.03 20.08
CA MET A 210 -10.35 -11.88 20.22
C MET A 210 -10.13 -11.51 21.69
N VAL A 211 -11.07 -11.86 22.58
CA VAL A 211 -11.05 -11.61 24.04
C VAL A 211 -11.17 -12.92 24.84
N ALA A 212 -10.66 -14.01 24.27
CA ALA A 212 -10.65 -15.33 24.89
C ALA A 212 -9.82 -15.34 26.19
N LYS A 213 -10.14 -16.26 27.11
CA LYS A 213 -9.39 -16.40 28.36
C LYS A 213 -8.02 -17.04 28.16
N THR A 214 -7.89 -17.89 27.15
CA THR A 214 -6.66 -18.61 26.82
C THR A 214 -6.26 -18.40 25.38
N SER A 215 -4.96 -18.44 25.09
CA SER A 215 -4.46 -18.37 23.72
C SER A 215 -4.94 -19.55 22.87
N LYS A 216 -5.07 -20.75 23.47
CA LYS A 216 -5.49 -21.99 22.79
C LYS A 216 -6.80 -21.81 22.01
N GLU A 217 -7.79 -21.11 22.55
CA GLU A 217 -9.09 -20.90 21.88
C GLU A 217 -8.93 -20.20 20.51
N LEU A 218 -8.08 -19.19 20.41
CA LEU A 218 -7.77 -18.50 19.15
C LEU A 218 -6.90 -19.39 18.23
N PHE A 219 -5.78 -19.90 18.72
CA PHE A 219 -4.83 -20.65 17.88
C PHE A 219 -5.43 -21.98 17.36
N ALA A 220 -6.30 -22.65 18.13
CA ALA A 220 -7.05 -23.82 17.69
C ALA A 220 -8.05 -23.50 16.58
N PHE A 221 -8.63 -22.29 16.57
CA PHE A 221 -9.42 -21.80 15.45
C PHE A 221 -8.54 -21.58 14.22
N LEU A 222 -7.38 -20.92 14.34
CA LEU A 222 -6.45 -20.70 13.22
C LEU A 222 -6.03 -22.03 12.57
N ALA A 223 -5.61 -23.02 13.37
CA ALA A 223 -5.19 -24.34 12.89
C ALA A 223 -6.31 -25.09 12.15
N LYS A 224 -7.58 -24.97 12.59
CA LYS A 224 -8.73 -25.53 11.88
C LYS A 224 -8.98 -24.88 10.52
N GLN A 225 -8.75 -23.57 10.38
CA GLN A 225 -8.85 -22.92 9.06
C GLN A 225 -7.73 -23.35 8.11
N ILE A 226 -6.52 -23.64 8.64
CA ILE A 226 -5.43 -24.25 7.86
C ILE A 226 -5.84 -25.67 7.41
N GLU A 227 -6.43 -26.47 8.30
CA GLU A 227 -6.94 -27.81 7.94
C GLU A 227 -8.02 -27.73 6.84
N HIS A 228 -9.02 -26.85 6.99
CA HIS A 228 -10.07 -26.63 5.99
C HIS A 228 -9.48 -26.21 4.63
N PHE A 229 -8.51 -25.30 4.61
CA PHE A 229 -7.84 -24.84 3.40
C PHE A 229 -7.06 -25.97 2.70
N LEU A 230 -6.33 -26.79 3.47
CA LEU A 230 -5.62 -27.96 2.94
C LEU A 230 -6.59 -28.97 2.31
N LYS A 231 -7.69 -29.28 2.98
CA LYS A 231 -8.73 -30.17 2.45
C LYS A 231 -9.40 -29.61 1.18
N ALA A 232 -9.59 -28.30 1.08
CA ALA A 232 -10.28 -27.66 -0.04
C ALA A 232 -9.41 -27.43 -1.29
N HIS A 233 -8.08 -27.33 -1.13
CA HIS A 233 -7.18 -26.90 -2.22
C HIS A 233 -5.93 -27.77 -2.42
N HIS A 234 -5.60 -28.65 -1.47
CA HIS A 234 -4.39 -29.49 -1.47
C HIS A 234 -4.69 -30.93 -1.05
N GLU A 235 -5.89 -31.45 -1.40
CA GLU A 235 -6.39 -32.74 -0.93
C GLU A 235 -5.44 -33.91 -1.25
N ASP A 236 -4.89 -33.98 -2.47
CA ASP A 236 -3.93 -35.02 -2.88
C ASP A 236 -2.69 -35.06 -1.97
N HIS A 237 -2.19 -33.90 -1.56
CA HIS A 237 -1.01 -33.77 -0.71
C HIS A 237 -1.36 -34.09 0.76
N TYR A 238 -2.52 -33.62 1.23
CA TYR A 238 -3.05 -33.90 2.57
C TYR A 238 -3.31 -35.41 2.76
N ALA A 239 -4.06 -36.03 1.86
CA ALA A 239 -4.34 -37.46 1.85
C ALA A 239 -3.08 -38.29 1.58
N GLY A 240 -2.19 -37.83 0.69
CA GLY A 240 -0.92 -38.47 0.38
C GLY A 240 0.02 -38.55 1.59
N THR A 241 0.10 -37.50 2.41
CA THR A 241 0.94 -37.50 3.62
C THR A 241 0.29 -38.28 4.77
N LEU A 242 -1.04 -38.20 4.96
CA LEU A 242 -1.76 -39.09 5.90
C LEU A 242 -1.53 -40.58 5.57
N LYS A 243 -1.60 -40.94 4.30
CA LYS A 243 -1.36 -42.31 3.82
C LYS A 243 0.10 -42.73 4.01
N ARG A 244 1.08 -41.86 3.71
CA ARG A 244 2.51 -42.13 3.91
C ARG A 244 2.86 -42.38 5.38
N ARG A 245 2.29 -41.60 6.30
CA ARG A 245 2.40 -41.82 7.76
C ARG A 245 1.87 -43.20 8.18
N GLN A 246 0.69 -43.59 7.69
CA GLN A 246 0.12 -44.92 7.96
C GLN A 246 0.98 -46.08 7.44
N THR A 247 1.75 -45.86 6.37
CA THR A 247 2.65 -46.87 5.77
C THR A 247 4.10 -46.81 6.26
N GLY A 248 4.46 -45.86 7.14
CA GLY A 248 5.84 -45.70 7.62
C GLY A 248 6.85 -45.26 6.55
N GLY A 249 6.39 -44.49 5.55
CA GLY A 249 7.25 -44.00 4.46
C GLY A 249 8.23 -42.92 4.92
N ALA A 250 9.46 -42.95 4.39
CA ALA A 250 10.47 -41.92 4.65
C ALA A 250 10.18 -40.63 3.84
N ALA A 251 10.55 -39.48 4.44
CA ALA A 251 10.24 -38.12 4.00
C ALA A 251 8.74 -37.76 3.97
N GLU A 252 8.31 -36.93 4.91
CA GLU A 252 7.06 -36.20 4.81
C GLU A 252 7.28 -34.94 3.96
N GLU A 253 6.44 -34.73 2.96
CA GLU A 253 6.32 -33.44 2.30
C GLU A 253 5.53 -32.52 3.25
N ILE A 254 6.23 -31.57 3.87
CA ILE A 254 5.70 -30.62 4.86
C ILE A 254 5.67 -29.23 4.25
N PHE A 255 4.53 -28.55 4.33
CA PHE A 255 4.43 -27.15 3.92
C PHE A 255 5.14 -26.24 4.92
N ASN A 256 6.19 -25.56 4.47
CA ASN A 256 6.74 -24.41 5.19
C ASN A 256 5.75 -23.24 5.09
N LEU A 257 5.31 -22.76 6.25
CA LEU A 257 4.31 -21.72 6.42
C LEU A 257 4.93 -20.45 7.04
N GLY A 258 4.71 -19.31 6.39
CA GLY A 258 5.00 -18.00 6.95
C GLY A 258 3.80 -17.48 7.73
N PHE A 259 4.00 -17.08 8.98
CA PHE A 259 2.97 -16.53 9.84
C PHE A 259 3.09 -15.00 9.93
N THR A 260 2.28 -14.29 9.16
CA THR A 260 2.15 -12.83 9.32
C THR A 260 1.31 -12.53 10.55
N PHE A 261 1.96 -11.86 11.50
CA PHE A 261 1.43 -11.56 12.81
C PHE A 261 1.75 -10.10 13.16
N SER A 262 0.97 -9.19 12.59
CA SER A 262 1.17 -7.75 12.71
C SER A 262 0.74 -7.18 14.06
N PHE A 263 1.39 -7.63 15.13
CA PHE A 263 1.26 -7.15 16.50
C PHE A 263 2.68 -6.94 17.09
N PRO A 264 2.86 -6.08 18.12
CA PRO A 264 4.17 -5.89 18.75
C PRO A 264 4.73 -7.20 19.32
N VAL A 265 5.80 -7.70 18.69
CA VAL A 265 6.52 -8.93 19.07
C VAL A 265 8.01 -8.65 19.27
N GLN A 266 8.58 -9.22 20.34
CA GLN A 266 10.02 -9.30 20.50
C GLN A 266 10.52 -10.53 19.73
N GLN A 267 10.96 -10.32 18.49
CA GLN A 267 11.48 -11.40 17.65
C GLN A 267 12.89 -11.82 18.09
N ILE A 268 13.09 -13.12 18.29
CA ILE A 268 14.33 -13.72 18.80
C ILE A 268 14.82 -14.90 17.94
N GLY A 269 14.24 -15.06 16.75
CA GLY A 269 14.59 -16.02 15.72
C GLY A 269 13.65 -15.86 14.52
N ILE A 270 14.01 -16.40 13.36
CA ILE A 270 13.18 -16.25 12.15
C ILE A 270 11.77 -16.84 12.33
N ASN A 271 11.62 -17.88 13.15
CA ASN A 271 10.36 -18.54 13.48
C ASN A 271 9.98 -18.43 14.97
N LYS A 272 10.43 -17.38 15.68
CA LYS A 272 10.24 -17.26 17.14
C LYS A 272 10.09 -15.81 17.58
N GLY A 273 8.98 -15.48 18.22
CA GLY A 273 8.74 -14.12 18.71
C GLY A 273 7.72 -14.02 19.84
N MET A 274 8.11 -13.31 20.89
CA MET A 274 7.33 -13.19 22.13
C MET A 274 6.32 -12.03 21.98
N LEU A 275 5.02 -12.29 22.17
CA LEU A 275 4.01 -11.23 22.13
C LEU A 275 4.25 -10.21 23.27
N MET A 276 4.43 -8.94 22.93
CA MET A 276 4.64 -7.87 23.92
C MET A 276 3.32 -7.29 24.44
N ARG A 277 2.35 -7.06 23.53
CA ARG A 277 1.02 -6.54 23.84
C ARG A 277 0.07 -6.75 22.67
N TRP A 278 -1.21 -6.94 22.96
CA TRP A 278 -2.25 -6.95 21.92
C TRP A 278 -2.57 -5.53 21.43
N THR A 279 -3.14 -5.47 20.22
CA THR A 279 -3.67 -4.27 19.57
C THR A 279 -4.92 -4.68 18.77
N LYS A 280 -5.48 -3.78 17.93
CA LYS A 280 -6.53 -4.12 16.95
C LYS A 280 -7.78 -4.79 17.55
N GLY A 281 -8.10 -4.52 18.81
CA GLY A 281 -9.27 -5.05 19.53
C GLY A 281 -9.09 -6.44 20.14
N PHE A 282 -7.89 -7.02 20.12
CA PHE A 282 -7.58 -8.25 20.86
C PHE A 282 -7.22 -7.94 22.33
N ASP A 283 -7.59 -8.85 23.24
CA ASP A 283 -7.21 -8.84 24.65
C ASP A 283 -7.18 -10.27 25.21
N ILE A 284 -6.14 -11.04 24.86
CA ILE A 284 -5.90 -12.40 25.37
C ILE A 284 -4.67 -12.37 26.28
N GLN A 285 -4.87 -12.03 27.55
CA GLN A 285 -3.78 -11.88 28.53
C GLN A 285 -2.85 -13.09 28.61
N ASP A 286 -3.40 -14.31 28.48
CA ASP A 286 -2.65 -15.57 28.47
C ASP A 286 -1.65 -15.70 27.30
N ALA A 287 -1.78 -14.92 26.22
CA ALA A 287 -0.82 -14.94 25.12
C ALA A 287 0.41 -14.04 25.34
N ILE A 288 0.33 -13.06 26.26
CA ILE A 288 1.39 -12.06 26.47
C ILE A 288 2.62 -12.74 27.08
N GLY A 289 3.80 -12.46 26.53
CA GLY A 289 5.05 -13.10 26.93
C GLY A 289 5.21 -14.56 26.45
N LYS A 290 4.34 -15.06 25.56
CA LYS A 290 4.49 -16.38 24.91
C LYS A 290 4.96 -16.24 23.46
N ASP A 291 5.62 -17.29 22.96
CA ASP A 291 6.03 -17.40 21.56
C ASP A 291 4.83 -17.76 20.67
N VAL A 292 4.47 -16.84 19.77
CA VAL A 292 3.27 -16.98 18.93
C VAL A 292 3.41 -18.05 17.86
N CYS A 293 4.65 -18.36 17.44
CA CYS A 293 4.92 -19.45 16.51
C CYS A 293 4.73 -20.82 17.16
N ALA A 294 5.26 -21.04 18.38
CA ALA A 294 5.01 -22.25 19.16
C ALA A 294 3.52 -22.44 19.51
N LEU A 295 2.79 -21.36 19.81
CA LEU A 295 1.34 -21.42 20.03
C LEU A 295 0.57 -21.90 18.79
N LEU A 296 0.92 -21.40 17.59
CA LEU A 296 0.30 -21.88 16.35
C LEU A 296 0.72 -23.31 16.00
N GLN A 297 2.02 -23.64 16.13
CA GLN A 297 2.53 -24.98 15.81
C GLN A 297 1.90 -26.06 16.71
N THR A 298 1.70 -25.77 18.00
CA THR A 298 1.08 -26.73 18.95
C THR A 298 -0.31 -27.18 18.48
N GLU A 299 -1.14 -26.25 17.99
CA GLU A 299 -2.50 -26.55 17.52
C GLU A 299 -2.51 -27.18 16.11
N ILE A 300 -1.49 -26.90 15.29
CA ILE A 300 -1.23 -27.58 14.01
C ILE A 300 -0.82 -29.04 14.25
N ASP A 301 0.01 -29.29 15.27
CA ASP A 301 0.50 -30.62 15.66
C ASP A 301 -0.61 -31.45 16.32
N GLU A 302 -1.49 -30.84 17.14
CA GLU A 302 -2.68 -31.50 17.69
C GLU A 302 -3.67 -31.95 16.59
N LEU A 303 -3.76 -31.22 15.49
CA LEU A 303 -4.53 -31.62 14.29
C LEU A 303 -3.73 -32.52 13.33
N HIS A 304 -2.47 -32.83 13.65
CA HIS A 304 -1.55 -33.65 12.85
C HIS A 304 -1.40 -33.16 11.39
N LEU A 305 -1.38 -31.84 11.14
CA LEU A 305 -1.27 -31.33 9.77
C LEU A 305 0.16 -31.48 9.22
N PRO A 306 0.35 -31.59 7.89
CA PRO A 306 1.68 -31.61 7.26
C PRO A 306 2.22 -30.17 7.08
N VAL A 307 2.31 -29.39 8.16
CA VAL A 307 2.62 -27.95 8.13
C VAL A 307 3.61 -27.59 9.23
N LYS A 308 4.61 -26.76 8.90
CA LYS A 308 5.59 -26.20 9.84
C LYS A 308 5.56 -24.68 9.78
N VAL A 309 5.38 -24.02 10.93
CA VAL A 309 5.59 -22.58 11.11
C VAL A 309 7.08 -22.29 10.92
N ALA A 310 7.44 -21.91 9.70
CA ALA A 310 8.82 -21.74 9.26
C ALA A 310 9.33 -20.30 9.46
N ALA A 311 8.42 -19.32 9.52
CA ALA A 311 8.77 -17.93 9.80
C ALA A 311 7.67 -17.17 10.54
N LEU A 312 8.08 -16.20 11.36
CA LEU A 312 7.29 -15.10 11.90
C LEU A 312 7.51 -13.86 11.04
N VAL A 313 6.44 -13.17 10.65
CA VAL A 313 6.48 -12.12 9.65
C VAL A 313 5.72 -10.88 10.13
N ASN A 314 6.34 -9.71 9.99
CA ASN A 314 5.68 -8.41 10.06
C ASN A 314 5.26 -7.98 8.65
N ASP A 315 4.13 -7.30 8.51
CA ASP A 315 3.56 -6.90 7.20
C ASP A 315 4.57 -6.13 6.33
N THR A 316 5.29 -5.15 6.88
CA THR A 316 6.33 -4.38 6.16
C THR A 316 7.44 -5.25 5.56
N VAL A 317 7.85 -6.31 6.26
CA VAL A 317 8.86 -7.28 5.80
C VAL A 317 8.28 -8.10 4.67
N GLY A 318 7.03 -8.50 4.78
CA GLY A 318 6.28 -9.13 3.70
C GLY A 318 6.16 -8.24 2.46
N THR A 319 5.83 -6.96 2.64
CA THR A 319 5.77 -5.93 1.59
C THR A 319 7.09 -5.78 0.84
N LEU A 320 8.24 -5.76 1.54
CA LEU A 320 9.57 -5.73 0.93
C LEU A 320 9.79 -7.00 0.06
N MET A 321 9.54 -8.18 0.63
CA MET A 321 9.82 -9.46 -0.01
C MET A 321 8.93 -9.70 -1.24
N ALA A 322 7.63 -9.41 -1.13
CA ALA A 322 6.67 -9.48 -2.24
C ALA A 322 7.03 -8.48 -3.35
N ARG A 323 7.46 -7.26 -3.00
CA ARG A 323 7.98 -6.30 -3.98
C ARG A 323 9.21 -6.85 -4.69
N SER A 324 10.22 -7.32 -3.98
CA SER A 324 11.50 -7.71 -4.61
C SER A 324 11.37 -8.93 -5.53
N TYR A 325 10.47 -9.87 -5.22
CA TYR A 325 10.16 -10.98 -6.13
C TYR A 325 9.45 -10.53 -7.42
N THR A 326 8.67 -9.43 -7.36
CA THR A 326 7.86 -8.91 -8.49
C THR A 326 8.48 -7.69 -9.19
N SER A 327 9.59 -7.16 -8.67
CA SER A 327 10.23 -5.96 -9.19
C SER A 327 10.87 -6.22 -10.57
N PRO A 328 10.75 -5.29 -11.54
CA PRO A 328 11.46 -5.41 -12.81
C PRO A 328 12.99 -5.47 -12.62
N GLY A 329 13.67 -6.24 -13.48
CA GLY A 329 15.13 -6.28 -13.54
C GLY A 329 15.77 -7.31 -12.60
N LYS A 330 16.89 -6.94 -11.98
CA LYS A 330 17.60 -7.73 -10.94
C LYS A 330 17.74 -6.92 -9.65
N THR A 331 16.93 -5.88 -9.52
CA THR A 331 17.16 -4.74 -8.63
C THR A 331 16.44 -4.96 -7.32
N GLY A 332 17.15 -5.56 -6.34
CA GLY A 332 16.56 -5.94 -5.05
C GLY A 332 16.01 -4.74 -4.27
N THR A 333 14.76 -4.85 -3.82
CA THR A 333 14.05 -3.79 -3.10
C THR A 333 14.75 -3.42 -1.80
N LEU A 334 14.91 -2.12 -1.55
CA LEU A 334 15.56 -1.59 -0.35
C LEU A 334 14.62 -1.59 0.87
N LEU A 335 13.36 -1.20 0.66
CA LEU A 335 12.40 -0.83 1.69
C LEU A 335 11.01 -1.35 1.31
N GLY A 336 10.32 -1.99 2.25
CA GLY A 336 8.88 -2.23 2.22
C GLY A 336 8.19 -1.34 3.25
N ALA A 337 7.27 -0.49 2.82
CA ALA A 337 6.61 0.52 3.66
C ALA A 337 5.08 0.41 3.62
N ILE A 338 4.44 0.60 4.77
CA ILE A 338 2.98 0.67 4.91
C ILE A 338 2.55 2.13 5.12
N PHE A 339 1.64 2.62 4.29
CA PHE A 339 0.95 3.90 4.44
C PHE A 339 -0.56 3.69 4.33
N GLY A 340 -1.20 3.33 5.45
CA GLY A 340 -2.62 3.01 5.51
C GLY A 340 -3.24 3.41 6.85
N THR A 341 -4.04 2.54 7.46
CA THR A 341 -4.60 2.76 8.82
C THR A 341 -3.52 2.99 9.87
N GLY A 342 -2.37 2.32 9.74
CA GLY A 342 -1.14 2.61 10.48
C GLY A 342 0.00 2.97 9.51
N THR A 343 1.20 3.23 10.03
CA THR A 343 2.40 3.31 9.20
C THR A 343 3.63 2.72 9.88
N ASN A 344 4.39 1.95 9.11
CA ASN A 344 5.64 1.31 9.49
C ASN A 344 6.47 1.02 8.22
N GLY A 345 7.75 0.67 8.36
CA GLY A 345 8.56 0.15 7.26
C GLY A 345 9.66 -0.80 7.73
N ALA A 346 10.08 -1.70 6.84
CA ALA A 346 11.24 -2.57 7.02
C ALA A 346 12.19 -2.42 5.83
N TYR A 347 13.50 -2.50 6.08
CA TYR A 347 14.53 -2.23 5.08
C TYR A 347 15.73 -3.16 5.19
N VAL A 348 16.49 -3.27 4.11
CA VAL A 348 17.74 -4.04 4.05
C VAL A 348 18.88 -3.20 4.61
N GLU A 349 19.45 -3.62 5.75
CA GLU A 349 20.64 -3.01 6.33
C GLU A 349 21.79 -4.02 6.40
N LYS A 350 23.03 -3.52 6.46
CA LYS A 350 24.22 -4.35 6.65
C LYS A 350 24.25 -4.92 8.06
N LEU A 351 24.59 -6.21 8.17
CA LEU A 351 24.67 -6.95 9.42
C LEU A 351 25.74 -6.39 10.39
N ASP A 352 26.77 -5.72 9.89
CA ASP A 352 27.82 -5.07 10.71
C ASP A 352 27.32 -3.83 11.47
N LYS A 353 26.36 -3.09 10.92
CA LYS A 353 25.65 -1.98 11.59
C LYS A 353 24.70 -2.43 12.69
N VAL A 354 24.06 -3.61 12.57
CA VAL A 354 23.06 -4.14 13.53
C VAL A 354 23.72 -4.65 14.81
N THR A 355 24.48 -3.78 15.50
CA THR A 355 25.40 -4.23 16.54
C THR A 355 24.73 -4.72 17.81
N LYS A 356 23.45 -4.37 18.06
CA LYS A 356 22.69 -4.99 19.16
C LYS A 356 22.43 -6.47 18.95
N LEU A 357 22.19 -6.90 17.69
CA LEU A 357 22.08 -8.31 17.34
C LEU A 357 23.44 -8.99 17.42
N THR A 358 24.45 -8.47 16.71
CA THR A 358 25.74 -9.15 16.54
C THR A 358 26.63 -9.16 17.78
N LYS A 359 26.29 -8.37 18.82
CA LYS A 359 26.94 -8.40 20.15
C LYS A 359 26.08 -9.04 21.25
N SER A 360 24.82 -9.39 20.97
CA SER A 360 23.96 -10.07 21.94
C SER A 360 24.43 -11.50 22.19
N LYS A 361 24.27 -11.98 23.42
CA LYS A 361 24.50 -13.39 23.80
C LYS A 361 23.23 -14.23 23.71
N ASP A 362 22.08 -13.58 23.60
CA ASP A 362 20.75 -14.15 23.67
C ASP A 362 20.02 -14.09 22.30
N ALA A 363 20.74 -13.67 21.25
CA ALA A 363 20.26 -13.74 19.88
C ALA A 363 20.16 -15.20 19.41
N GLY A 364 19.09 -15.51 18.68
CA GLY A 364 18.95 -16.80 17.99
C GLY A 364 19.97 -16.98 16.86
N GLU A 365 19.98 -18.15 16.24
CA GLU A 365 20.80 -18.41 15.07
C GLU A 365 20.27 -17.64 13.84
N PHE A 366 21.20 -17.09 13.05
CA PHE A 366 20.93 -16.42 11.78
C PHE A 366 22.10 -16.66 10.82
N ASP A 367 21.78 -16.76 9.54
CA ASP A 367 22.79 -16.80 8.47
C ASP A 367 23.57 -15.47 8.40
N LYS A 368 24.83 -15.56 7.98
CA LYS A 368 25.78 -14.44 7.87
C LYS A 368 26.38 -14.35 6.46
N SER A 369 26.02 -15.27 5.56
CA SER A 369 26.60 -15.40 4.21
C SER A 369 26.40 -14.17 3.32
N THR A 370 25.26 -13.50 3.45
CA THR A 370 24.90 -12.29 2.68
C THR A 370 25.55 -11.02 3.22
N GLY A 371 25.88 -10.98 4.52
CA GLY A 371 26.23 -9.75 5.22
C GLY A 371 25.08 -8.74 5.40
N GLU A 372 23.83 -9.14 5.12
CA GLU A 372 22.63 -8.29 5.21
C GLU A 372 21.61 -8.83 6.24
N MET A 373 20.77 -7.94 6.75
CA MET A 373 19.67 -8.20 7.67
C MET A 373 18.50 -7.29 7.33
N ILE A 374 17.30 -7.83 7.18
CA ILE A 374 16.09 -7.00 7.10
C ILE A 374 15.74 -6.53 8.52
N VAL A 375 15.62 -5.22 8.69
CA VAL A 375 15.30 -4.56 9.95
C VAL A 375 13.92 -3.92 9.85
N ASN A 376 13.01 -4.31 10.73
CA ASN A 376 11.71 -3.65 10.92
C ASN A 376 11.90 -2.41 11.80
N THR A 377 11.58 -1.22 11.28
CA THR A 377 11.86 0.03 11.99
C THR A 377 10.96 0.26 13.21
N GLU A 378 9.71 -0.22 13.15
CA GLU A 378 8.57 0.24 13.98
C GLU A 378 8.45 1.78 14.00
N TRP A 379 8.56 2.41 12.82
CA TRP A 379 8.73 3.87 12.72
C TRP A 379 7.57 4.71 13.22
N GLY A 380 6.41 4.13 13.53
CA GLY A 380 5.28 4.86 14.09
C GLY A 380 5.63 5.61 15.38
N SER A 381 6.62 5.11 16.15
CA SER A 381 7.16 5.73 17.37
C SER A 381 8.37 6.67 17.16
N PHE A 382 8.75 6.99 15.92
CA PHE A 382 9.75 8.02 15.62
C PHE A 382 9.40 9.34 16.35
N ASP A 383 10.41 9.94 17.00
CA ASP A 383 10.33 11.26 17.64
C ASP A 383 9.09 11.45 18.55
N ASN A 384 8.80 10.43 19.38
CA ASN A 384 7.76 10.50 20.42
C ASN A 384 7.95 11.70 21.37
N SER A 385 9.19 12.16 21.56
CA SER A 385 9.55 13.34 22.34
C SER A 385 9.53 14.69 21.59
N LEU A 386 9.09 14.70 20.32
CA LEU A 386 8.72 15.90 19.55
C LEU A 386 9.86 16.93 19.37
N ARG A 387 11.05 16.46 19.05
CA ARG A 387 12.24 17.26 18.71
C ARG A 387 12.15 17.92 17.33
N THR A 388 11.40 17.32 16.40
CA THR A 388 11.28 17.73 14.99
C THR A 388 9.86 17.65 14.42
N LEU A 389 9.00 16.75 14.93
CA LEU A 389 7.63 16.59 14.43
C LEU A 389 6.75 17.82 14.69
N PRO A 390 5.81 18.15 13.76
CA PRO A 390 4.87 19.24 13.97
C PRO A 390 3.95 18.94 15.16
N ASN A 391 3.65 19.95 15.99
CA ASN A 391 2.81 19.76 17.17
C ASN A 391 1.79 20.91 17.29
N SER A 392 0.83 20.92 16.38
CA SER A 392 -0.25 21.91 16.35
C SER A 392 -1.22 21.71 17.53
N PRO A 393 -2.09 22.69 17.83
CA PRO A 393 -3.19 22.52 18.79
C PRO A 393 -4.18 21.40 18.43
N TYR A 394 -4.08 20.81 17.24
CA TYR A 394 -4.89 19.66 16.80
C TYR A 394 -4.17 18.33 17.08
N ASP A 395 -2.85 18.28 16.88
CA ASP A 395 -2.03 17.10 17.18
C ASP A 395 -2.00 16.79 18.68
N ILE A 396 -1.90 17.84 19.51
CA ILE A 396 -1.93 17.73 20.98
C ILE A 396 -3.28 17.16 21.45
N GLU A 397 -4.39 17.74 20.99
CA GLU A 397 -5.73 17.32 21.42
C GLU A 397 -6.09 15.92 20.91
N LEU A 398 -5.58 15.51 19.74
CA LEU A 398 -5.69 14.15 19.22
C LEU A 398 -4.87 13.16 20.06
N ASP A 399 -3.65 13.53 20.46
CA ASP A 399 -2.79 12.69 21.28
C ASP A 399 -3.37 12.45 22.69
N GLU A 400 -3.76 13.52 23.38
CA GLU A 400 -4.41 13.50 24.70
C GLU A 400 -5.66 12.60 24.74
N LYS A 401 -6.38 12.52 23.62
CA LYS A 401 -7.63 11.75 23.48
C LYS A 401 -7.43 10.41 22.78
N SER A 402 -6.19 10.04 22.48
CA SER A 402 -5.85 8.74 21.88
C SER A 402 -5.81 7.62 22.94
N VAL A 403 -5.77 6.36 22.49
CA VAL A 403 -5.66 5.18 23.38
C VAL A 403 -4.30 5.12 24.09
N ASN A 404 -3.26 5.76 23.53
CA ASN A 404 -1.90 5.76 24.09
C ASN A 404 -1.28 7.16 23.92
N PRO A 405 -1.60 8.15 24.78
CA PRO A 405 -0.98 9.49 24.70
C PRO A 405 0.55 9.44 24.81
N GLY A 406 1.26 10.31 24.09
CA GLY A 406 2.72 10.41 24.08
C GLY A 406 3.48 9.26 23.39
N ILE A 407 2.78 8.35 22.69
CA ILE A 407 3.37 7.19 21.98
C ILE A 407 2.78 7.12 20.56
N GLN A 408 3.53 6.58 19.59
CA GLN A 408 3.15 6.53 18.17
C GLN A 408 2.98 7.93 17.53
N MET A 409 3.86 8.88 17.89
CA MET A 409 3.67 10.28 17.51
C MET A 409 3.84 10.55 16.01
N PHE A 410 4.76 9.85 15.33
CA PHE A 410 4.87 9.92 13.86
C PHE A 410 3.63 9.32 13.18
N GLU A 411 3.18 8.14 13.63
CA GLU A 411 1.99 7.48 13.08
C GLU A 411 0.74 8.35 13.18
N LYS A 412 0.53 9.02 14.32
CA LYS A 412 -0.58 9.98 14.55
C LYS A 412 -0.61 11.17 13.59
N ARG A 413 0.48 11.45 12.88
CA ARG A 413 0.63 12.58 11.95
C ARG A 413 0.62 12.14 10.48
N VAL A 414 0.72 10.84 10.22
CA VAL A 414 0.83 10.23 8.88
C VAL A 414 -0.36 9.34 8.55
N SER A 415 -0.83 8.49 9.47
CA SER A 415 -1.72 7.38 9.10
C SER A 415 -3.19 7.76 8.95
N GLY A 416 -3.88 7.03 8.08
CA GLY A 416 -5.29 7.23 7.74
C GLY A 416 -6.28 6.92 8.87
N MET A 417 -5.81 6.48 10.04
CA MET A 417 -6.62 6.44 11.27
C MET A 417 -6.82 7.84 11.88
N PHE A 418 -5.89 8.78 11.64
CA PHE A 418 -5.81 10.05 12.38
C PHE A 418 -6.11 11.29 11.54
N LEU A 419 -5.91 11.26 10.22
CA LEU A 419 -6.08 12.46 9.37
C LEU A 419 -7.52 13.00 9.37
N GLY A 420 -8.53 12.12 9.40
CA GLY A 420 -9.94 12.49 9.57
C GLY A 420 -10.23 13.21 10.90
N GLU A 421 -9.66 12.73 12.01
CA GLU A 421 -9.83 13.36 13.33
C GLU A 421 -9.12 14.73 13.42
N LEU A 422 -7.95 14.89 12.78
CA LEU A 422 -7.27 16.19 12.67
C LEU A 422 -8.15 17.22 11.94
N LEU A 423 -8.79 16.84 10.83
CA LEU A 423 -9.73 17.69 10.11
C LEU A 423 -10.96 18.00 10.97
N ARG A 424 -11.52 17.00 11.67
CA ARG A 424 -12.66 17.19 12.57
C ARG A 424 -12.34 18.20 13.68
N LEU A 425 -11.17 18.09 14.30
CA LEU A 425 -10.71 19.02 15.34
C LEU A 425 -10.47 20.43 14.77
N ALA A 426 -10.01 20.56 13.52
CA ALA A 426 -9.91 21.84 12.82
C ALA A 426 -11.29 22.49 12.60
N LEU A 427 -12.22 21.77 11.98
CA LEU A 427 -13.56 22.25 11.68
C LEU A 427 -14.34 22.59 12.97
N VAL A 428 -14.29 21.73 14.00
CA VAL A 428 -14.97 21.98 15.28
C VAL A 428 -14.45 23.21 16.02
N LYS A 429 -13.17 23.59 15.87
CA LYS A 429 -12.66 24.86 16.44
C LYS A 429 -13.12 26.08 15.64
N LEU A 430 -13.18 25.98 14.31
CA LEU A 430 -13.68 27.06 13.46
C LEU A 430 -15.19 27.30 13.65
N VAL A 431 -16.02 26.26 13.59
CA VAL A 431 -17.49 26.35 13.82
C VAL A 431 -17.84 26.92 15.20
N LYS A 432 -16.95 26.79 16.19
CA LYS A 432 -17.15 27.31 17.56
C LYS A 432 -16.59 28.71 17.79
N ASP A 433 -15.86 29.31 16.85
CA ASP A 433 -15.46 30.72 16.93
C ASP A 433 -16.56 31.58 16.28
N PRO A 434 -17.30 32.43 17.02
CA PRO A 434 -18.36 33.27 16.48
C PRO A 434 -17.86 34.37 15.52
N LYS A 435 -16.56 34.45 15.25
CA LYS A 435 -15.96 35.31 14.21
C LYS A 435 -15.74 34.58 12.87
N VAL A 436 -15.87 33.26 12.84
CA VAL A 436 -15.65 32.45 11.63
C VAL A 436 -16.99 31.96 11.11
N PRO A 437 -17.43 32.39 9.92
CA PRO A 437 -18.78 32.08 9.40
C PRO A 437 -18.88 30.69 8.76
N LEU A 438 -18.07 29.72 9.20
CA LEU A 438 -18.04 28.35 8.66
C LEU A 438 -19.31 27.59 9.04
N PHE A 439 -19.99 27.04 8.03
CA PHE A 439 -21.28 26.38 8.11
C PHE A 439 -22.37 27.23 8.78
N GLN A 440 -22.32 28.55 8.58
CA GLN A 440 -23.26 29.52 9.13
C GLN A 440 -23.80 30.43 8.02
N ASP A 441 -25.06 30.83 8.12
CA ASP A 441 -25.73 31.77 7.22
C ASP A 441 -26.50 32.82 8.01
N ASP A 442 -26.60 34.03 7.47
CA ASP A 442 -27.42 35.09 8.08
C ASP A 442 -28.90 34.91 7.72
N ASN A 443 -29.18 34.30 6.57
CA ASN A 443 -30.49 33.91 6.06
C ASN A 443 -30.33 33.12 4.74
N SER A 444 -31.42 32.57 4.19
CA SER A 444 -31.40 31.80 2.94
C SER A 444 -31.06 32.59 1.67
N ALA A 445 -30.63 33.85 1.76
CA ALA A 445 -30.06 34.60 0.63
C ALA A 445 -28.55 34.89 0.76
N SER A 446 -27.87 34.45 1.83
CA SER A 446 -26.42 34.66 1.99
C SER A 446 -25.51 33.65 1.27
N ASN A 447 -26.06 32.59 0.67
CA ASN A 447 -25.29 31.55 -0.02
C ASN A 447 -25.82 31.18 -1.43
N ASP A 448 -25.02 30.38 -2.16
CA ASP A 448 -25.32 29.90 -3.52
C ASP A 448 -26.38 28.78 -3.58
N VAL A 449 -26.84 28.29 -2.43
CA VAL A 449 -27.82 27.19 -2.29
C VAL A 449 -29.24 27.70 -2.10
N HIS A 450 -29.37 28.98 -1.73
CA HIS A 450 -30.61 29.65 -1.36
C HIS A 450 -31.39 28.97 -0.21
N SER A 451 -30.65 28.40 0.75
CA SER A 451 -31.18 27.74 1.95
C SER A 451 -30.16 27.89 3.09
N THR A 452 -30.61 28.16 4.31
CA THR A 452 -29.71 28.31 5.49
C THR A 452 -28.92 27.02 5.75
N THR A 453 -27.59 27.11 5.85
CA THR A 453 -26.73 25.97 6.24
C THR A 453 -27.05 25.50 7.67
N GLN A 454 -27.11 24.19 7.90
CA GLN A 454 -27.33 23.63 9.24
C GLN A 454 -26.56 22.32 9.47
N ILE A 455 -25.70 22.32 10.49
CA ILE A 455 -25.17 21.09 11.10
C ILE A 455 -26.25 20.51 12.03
N GLN A 456 -26.64 19.25 11.84
CA GLN A 456 -27.60 18.58 12.74
C GLN A 456 -26.96 18.21 14.09
N ASP A 457 -27.75 18.14 15.16
CA ASP A 457 -27.28 17.75 16.51
C ASP A 457 -26.63 16.36 16.55
N GLY A 458 -27.08 15.45 15.68
CA GLY A 458 -26.55 14.09 15.54
C GLY A 458 -25.28 13.97 14.69
N SER A 459 -24.83 15.07 14.05
CA SER A 459 -23.76 15.05 13.05
C SER A 459 -22.48 14.38 13.56
N PRO A 460 -21.86 13.48 12.76
CA PRO A 460 -20.57 12.87 13.09
C PRO A 460 -19.45 13.88 13.39
N ILE A 461 -19.52 15.14 12.93
CA ILE A 461 -18.53 16.17 13.25
C ILE A 461 -18.38 16.41 14.76
N TRP A 462 -19.44 16.21 15.53
CA TRP A 462 -19.44 16.37 17.00
C TRP A 462 -18.81 15.20 17.75
N LYS A 463 -18.69 14.04 17.10
CA LYS A 463 -18.23 12.78 17.68
C LYS A 463 -16.75 12.55 17.38
N GLN A 464 -15.96 12.19 18.40
CA GLN A 464 -14.56 11.76 18.19
C GLN A 464 -14.50 10.55 17.24
N TRP A 465 -13.57 10.57 16.28
CA TRP A 465 -13.47 9.61 15.17
C TRP A 465 -14.70 9.59 14.23
N GLY A 466 -15.49 10.67 14.25
CA GLY A 466 -16.68 10.81 13.40
C GLY A 466 -16.40 11.31 11.98
N ILE A 467 -15.18 11.76 11.67
CA ILE A 467 -14.69 11.95 10.30
C ILE A 467 -13.52 10.99 10.11
N ASP A 468 -13.54 10.22 9.02
CA ASP A 468 -12.43 9.36 8.61
C ASP A 468 -11.71 9.89 7.35
N THR A 469 -10.59 9.27 6.99
CA THR A 469 -9.70 9.79 5.95
C THR A 469 -10.26 9.66 4.53
N SER A 470 -11.29 8.84 4.28
CA SER A 470 -11.96 8.80 2.98
C SER A 470 -12.61 10.15 2.63
N PHE A 471 -13.07 10.91 3.62
CA PHE A 471 -13.57 12.26 3.42
C PHE A 471 -12.49 13.23 2.94
N LEU A 472 -11.25 13.09 3.42
CA LEU A 472 -10.13 13.88 2.92
C LEU A 472 -9.77 13.48 1.48
N SER A 473 -9.90 12.20 1.10
CA SER A 473 -9.78 11.78 -0.31
C SER A 473 -10.88 12.40 -1.18
N THR A 474 -12.12 12.49 -0.70
CA THR A 474 -13.22 13.19 -1.39
C THR A 474 -12.93 14.69 -1.53
N CYS A 475 -12.39 15.34 -0.49
CA CYS A 475 -11.96 16.75 -0.56
C CYS A 475 -10.87 16.99 -1.61
N ALA A 476 -9.87 16.11 -1.67
CA ALA A 476 -8.77 16.21 -2.62
C ALA A 476 -9.23 15.95 -4.07
N GLY A 477 -10.06 14.90 -4.27
CA GLY A 477 -10.51 14.47 -5.59
C GLY A 477 -11.67 15.25 -6.21
N ASP A 478 -12.44 16.04 -5.43
CA ASP A 478 -13.55 16.82 -6.00
C ASP A 478 -13.04 17.99 -6.86
N SER A 479 -13.18 17.82 -8.17
CA SER A 479 -12.91 18.80 -9.21
C SER A 479 -14.20 19.32 -9.88
N SER A 480 -15.36 19.01 -9.31
CA SER A 480 -16.66 19.43 -9.86
C SER A 480 -16.96 20.92 -9.59
N PRO A 481 -17.67 21.63 -10.49
CA PRO A 481 -17.96 23.05 -10.31
C PRO A 481 -18.74 23.33 -9.01
N GLY A 482 -18.16 24.15 -8.13
CA GLY A 482 -18.71 24.50 -6.84
C GLY A 482 -18.62 23.38 -5.78
N TYR A 483 -17.66 22.45 -5.93
CA TYR A 483 -17.37 21.33 -5.01
C TYR A 483 -18.61 20.49 -4.66
N ARG A 484 -19.34 20.08 -5.70
CA ARG A 484 -20.65 19.45 -5.60
C ARG A 484 -20.61 18.06 -4.96
N MET A 485 -19.53 17.29 -5.15
CA MET A 485 -19.41 15.96 -4.54
C MET A 485 -19.13 16.10 -3.06
N LEU A 486 -18.18 16.98 -2.69
CA LEU A 486 -17.86 17.33 -1.31
C LEU A 486 -19.10 17.83 -0.55
N ARG A 487 -19.89 18.72 -1.15
CA ARG A 487 -21.15 19.23 -0.55
C ARG A 487 -22.21 18.14 -0.41
N GLN A 488 -22.34 17.23 -1.37
CA GLN A 488 -23.26 16.09 -1.24
C GLN A 488 -22.84 15.06 -0.19
N THR A 489 -21.54 14.86 0.03
CA THR A 489 -21.03 14.03 1.12
C THR A 489 -21.21 14.71 2.47
N LEU A 490 -20.96 16.02 2.57
CA LEU A 490 -21.25 16.80 3.80
C LEU A 490 -22.73 16.71 4.21
N ASP A 491 -23.65 16.79 3.25
CA ASP A 491 -25.10 16.64 3.46
C ASP A 491 -25.49 15.20 3.85
N LYS A 492 -25.03 14.19 3.11
CA LYS A 492 -25.52 12.79 3.25
C LYS A 492 -24.79 11.92 4.28
N GLU A 493 -23.51 12.21 4.55
CA GLU A 493 -22.65 11.39 5.40
C GLU A 493 -22.27 12.10 6.70
N TYR A 494 -22.37 13.44 6.73
CA TYR A 494 -22.01 14.27 7.88
C TYR A 494 -23.16 15.09 8.45
N ASP A 495 -24.38 14.96 7.93
CA ASP A 495 -25.57 15.71 8.37
C ASP A 495 -25.34 17.24 8.43
N ILE A 496 -24.63 17.79 7.45
CA ILE A 496 -24.43 19.25 7.28
C ILE A 496 -25.15 19.68 6.01
N SER A 497 -26.38 20.17 6.16
CA SER A 497 -27.25 20.48 5.04
C SER A 497 -27.02 21.89 4.49
N ALA A 498 -27.32 22.08 3.20
CA ALA A 498 -27.23 23.35 2.47
C ALA A 498 -25.87 24.08 2.47
N VAL A 499 -24.76 23.33 2.64
CA VAL A 499 -23.37 23.84 2.56
C VAL A 499 -23.12 24.65 1.30
N SER A 500 -22.49 25.81 1.44
CA SER A 500 -22.12 26.69 0.32
C SER A 500 -20.91 26.18 -0.47
N ALA A 501 -20.66 26.77 -1.65
CA ALA A 501 -19.42 26.54 -2.39
C ALA A 501 -18.17 27.01 -1.61
N GLU A 502 -18.31 28.03 -0.77
CA GLU A 502 -17.24 28.66 0.01
C GLU A 502 -16.85 27.83 1.25
N ASP A 503 -17.84 27.32 1.98
CA ASP A 503 -17.63 26.35 3.07
C ASP A 503 -16.88 25.11 2.56
N ALA A 504 -17.28 24.60 1.40
CA ALA A 504 -16.65 23.45 0.78
C ALA A 504 -15.19 23.74 0.38
N GLU A 505 -14.90 24.95 -0.11
CA GLU A 505 -13.52 25.39 -0.38
C GLU A 505 -12.68 25.49 0.92
N ALA A 506 -13.26 26.03 1.99
CA ALA A 506 -12.61 26.15 3.29
C ALA A 506 -12.28 24.78 3.91
N VAL A 507 -13.22 23.81 3.83
CA VAL A 507 -13.00 22.42 4.24
C VAL A 507 -11.89 21.78 3.39
N ARG A 508 -11.94 21.97 2.07
CA ARG A 508 -11.00 21.38 1.11
C ARG A 508 -9.57 21.88 1.30
N GLU A 509 -9.36 23.16 1.57
CA GLU A 509 -8.03 23.74 1.79
C GLU A 509 -7.37 23.17 3.05
N ILE A 510 -8.11 23.04 4.16
CA ILE A 510 -7.63 22.43 5.40
C ILE A 510 -7.36 20.92 5.20
N ALA A 511 -8.28 20.20 4.55
CA ALA A 511 -8.11 18.77 4.25
C ALA A 511 -6.87 18.51 3.37
N GLY A 512 -6.65 19.33 2.35
CA GLY A 512 -5.49 19.24 1.46
C GLY A 512 -4.17 19.57 2.16
N ALA A 513 -4.16 20.49 3.12
CA ALA A 513 -2.99 20.76 3.95
C ALA A 513 -2.64 19.57 4.87
N ILE A 514 -3.64 18.95 5.51
CA ILE A 514 -3.44 17.73 6.33
C ILE A 514 -2.89 16.57 5.47
N GLY A 515 -3.45 16.36 4.27
CA GLY A 515 -2.96 15.35 3.32
C GLY A 515 -1.52 15.60 2.85
N ARG A 516 -1.19 16.85 2.47
CA ARG A 516 0.18 17.29 2.16
C ARG A 516 1.13 17.02 3.31
N ARG A 517 0.74 17.36 4.54
CA ARG A 517 1.55 17.16 5.74
C ARG A 517 1.90 15.69 5.94
N ALA A 518 0.90 14.81 5.84
CA ALA A 518 1.08 13.36 5.98
C ALA A 518 2.03 12.82 4.90
N ALA A 519 1.85 13.19 3.63
CA ALA A 519 2.73 12.77 2.53
C ALA A 519 4.18 13.28 2.69
N ARG A 520 4.36 14.55 3.09
CA ARG A 520 5.69 15.13 3.33
C ARG A 520 6.40 14.50 4.54
N LEU A 521 5.64 14.02 5.54
CA LEU A 521 6.15 13.21 6.64
C LEU A 521 6.49 11.76 6.19
N SER A 522 5.67 11.12 5.36
CA SER A 522 6.02 9.82 4.74
C SER A 522 7.34 9.87 3.96
N ALA A 523 7.60 10.99 3.28
CA ALA A 523 8.87 11.22 2.59
C ALA A 523 10.08 11.25 3.54
N VAL A 524 9.94 11.72 4.80
CA VAL A 524 11.03 11.74 5.79
C VAL A 524 11.57 10.33 6.03
N ALA A 525 10.68 9.36 6.28
CA ALA A 525 11.06 7.99 6.61
C ALA A 525 11.73 7.27 5.43
N ILE A 526 11.19 7.43 4.22
CA ILE A 526 11.80 6.86 3.00
C ILE A 526 13.17 7.49 2.74
N ALA A 527 13.26 8.83 2.81
CA ALA A 527 14.50 9.57 2.56
C ALA A 527 15.61 9.17 3.54
N ALA A 528 15.30 9.13 4.84
CA ALA A 528 16.26 8.77 5.88
C ALA A 528 16.88 7.37 5.64
N ILE A 529 16.08 6.39 5.26
CA ILE A 529 16.56 5.04 4.93
C ILE A 529 17.41 5.03 3.65
N VAL A 530 16.95 5.70 2.59
CA VAL A 530 17.67 5.80 1.30
C VAL A 530 19.04 6.49 1.46
N ILE A 531 19.13 7.47 2.35
CA ILE A 531 20.35 8.21 2.70
C ILE A 531 21.26 7.36 3.61
N ASN A 532 20.78 6.87 4.76
CA ASN A 532 21.61 6.17 5.75
C ASN A 532 22.19 4.82 5.25
N THR A 533 21.50 4.17 4.33
CA THR A 533 22.01 2.94 3.68
C THR A 533 23.05 3.22 2.57
N GLY A 534 23.35 4.48 2.27
CA GLY A 534 24.31 4.90 1.24
C GLY A 534 23.91 4.48 -0.17
N ARG A 535 22.63 4.22 -0.43
CA ARG A 535 22.14 3.69 -1.70
C ARG A 535 22.16 4.76 -2.81
N LEU A 536 22.09 6.04 -2.46
CA LEU A 536 22.32 7.15 -3.39
C LEU A 536 23.79 7.29 -3.82
N ASP A 537 24.75 7.06 -2.93
CA ASP A 537 26.18 7.21 -3.24
C ASP A 537 26.68 6.10 -4.19
N LYS A 538 26.02 4.94 -4.18
CA LYS A 538 26.19 3.89 -5.19
C LYS A 538 25.60 4.37 -6.54
N SER A 539 26.35 5.18 -7.27
CA SER A 539 26.15 5.36 -8.72
C SER A 539 27.24 4.62 -9.47
N THR A 540 26.88 3.87 -10.51
CA THR A 540 27.83 3.08 -11.29
C THR A 540 28.70 4.01 -12.14
N PRO A 541 30.05 3.91 -12.10
CA PRO A 541 30.93 4.71 -12.95
C PRO A 541 30.95 4.17 -14.39
N GLY A 542 29.79 4.17 -15.05
CA GLY A 542 29.55 3.47 -16.33
C GLY A 542 28.62 4.19 -17.33
N THR A 543 27.85 5.20 -16.92
CA THR A 543 26.88 5.92 -17.78
C THR A 543 27.23 7.40 -18.01
N ALA A 544 28.51 7.74 -17.88
CA ALA A 544 29.03 9.02 -18.39
C ALA A 544 29.02 9.02 -19.93
N THR A 545 27.89 9.41 -20.52
CA THR A 545 27.85 9.88 -21.91
C THR A 545 28.86 11.02 -22.08
N THR A 546 29.51 11.09 -23.25
CA THR A 546 30.89 11.59 -23.38
C THR A 546 31.04 13.12 -23.38
N GLU A 547 30.39 13.82 -22.45
CA GLU A 547 30.35 15.27 -22.42
C GLU A 547 30.34 15.92 -21.01
N GLN A 548 30.99 15.29 -20.02
CA GLN A 548 31.49 16.03 -18.83
C GLN A 548 32.65 16.96 -19.22
N LYS A 549 32.35 18.02 -19.98
CA LYS A 549 33.19 19.22 -20.07
C LYS A 549 32.82 20.14 -18.91
N SER A 550 33.84 20.68 -18.24
CA SER A 550 33.68 21.57 -17.09
C SER A 550 32.87 22.82 -17.43
N GLY A 551 31.78 23.06 -16.70
CA GLY A 551 31.08 24.36 -16.68
C GLY A 551 29.85 24.51 -17.57
N ILE A 552 29.23 23.42 -18.03
CA ILE A 552 27.92 23.45 -18.71
C ILE A 552 26.97 22.49 -18.01
N ASP A 553 25.84 23.00 -17.50
CA ASP A 553 24.75 22.16 -17.02
C ASP A 553 24.07 21.43 -18.19
N PRO A 554 23.80 20.11 -18.07
CA PRO A 554 23.12 19.38 -19.14
C PRO A 554 21.67 19.89 -19.33
N PRO A 555 21.10 19.78 -20.55
CA PRO A 555 19.74 20.22 -20.81
C PRO A 555 18.71 19.59 -19.88
N ARG A 556 17.65 20.34 -19.55
CA ARG A 556 16.47 19.85 -18.80
C ARG A 556 15.65 18.87 -19.64
N GLY A 557 16.16 17.65 -19.80
CA GLY A 557 15.45 16.50 -20.36
C GLY A 557 15.19 15.41 -19.32
N ASN A 558 14.55 14.33 -19.73
CA ASN A 558 14.59 13.09 -18.95
C ASN A 558 16.03 12.58 -18.90
N VAL A 559 16.50 12.29 -17.69
CA VAL A 559 17.72 11.52 -17.47
C VAL A 559 17.25 10.10 -17.27
N ASP A 560 17.42 9.27 -18.29
CA ASP A 560 17.07 7.85 -18.21
C ASP A 560 18.03 7.19 -17.20
N VAL A 561 17.50 6.84 -16.04
CA VAL A 561 18.25 6.16 -14.98
C VAL A 561 18.42 4.70 -15.38
N ALA A 562 19.65 4.19 -15.32
CA ALA A 562 19.94 2.79 -15.57
C ALA A 562 19.29 1.91 -14.49
N GLU A 563 18.73 0.76 -14.89
CA GLU A 563 17.96 -0.12 -13.99
C GLU A 563 18.79 -0.61 -12.79
N GLU A 564 20.10 -0.77 -12.99
CA GLU A 564 21.08 -1.10 -11.94
C GLU A 564 21.34 0.01 -10.92
N ASP A 565 21.07 1.27 -11.26
CA ASP A 565 21.22 2.43 -10.36
C ASP A 565 19.88 2.82 -9.67
N ILE A 566 18.78 2.09 -9.94
CA ILE A 566 17.46 2.31 -9.31
C ILE A 566 17.46 1.85 -7.85
N ILE A 567 16.78 2.63 -7.01
CA ILE A 567 16.50 2.34 -5.60
C ILE A 567 15.01 1.99 -5.51
N ASP A 568 14.71 0.69 -5.54
CA ASP A 568 13.33 0.20 -5.53
C ASP A 568 12.75 0.17 -4.10
N VAL A 569 11.52 0.69 -3.97
CA VAL A 569 10.79 0.84 -2.71
C VAL A 569 9.38 0.27 -2.89
N GLY A 570 9.08 -0.82 -2.18
CA GLY A 570 7.76 -1.41 -2.11
C GLY A 570 6.87 -0.63 -1.17
N VAL A 571 5.66 -0.27 -1.61
CA VAL A 571 4.67 0.40 -0.77
C VAL A 571 3.32 -0.32 -0.82
N ASP A 572 2.60 -0.31 0.28
CA ASP A 572 1.26 -0.89 0.44
C ASP A 572 0.46 -0.03 1.44
N GLY A 573 -0.87 -0.15 1.44
CA GLY A 573 -1.78 0.58 2.32
C GLY A 573 -2.61 1.68 1.65
N SER A 574 -3.73 1.99 2.29
CA SER A 574 -4.83 2.76 1.69
C SER A 574 -4.56 4.24 1.41
N LEU A 575 -3.52 4.86 2.00
CA LEU A 575 -3.14 6.22 1.65
C LEU A 575 -2.42 6.25 0.31
N VAL A 576 -1.39 5.41 0.16
CA VAL A 576 -0.57 5.41 -1.06
C VAL A 576 -1.30 4.77 -2.26
N GLU A 577 -2.27 3.89 -2.02
CA GLU A 577 -3.12 3.34 -3.09
C GLU A 577 -4.32 4.23 -3.48
N PHE A 578 -4.93 4.99 -2.55
CA PHE A 578 -6.25 5.63 -2.79
C PHE A 578 -6.38 7.10 -2.37
N TYR A 579 -5.38 7.71 -1.74
CA TYR A 579 -5.40 9.15 -1.45
C TYR A 579 -4.88 9.93 -2.67
N PRO A 580 -5.64 10.89 -3.26
CA PRO A 580 -5.22 11.63 -4.44
C PRO A 580 -3.87 12.34 -4.23
N ASP A 581 -3.01 12.25 -5.24
CA ASP A 581 -1.70 12.92 -5.32
C ASP A 581 -0.73 12.59 -4.15
N PHE A 582 -0.95 11.52 -3.37
CA PHE A 582 -0.13 11.21 -2.19
C PHE A 582 1.33 10.88 -2.56
N GLU A 583 1.56 10.11 -3.64
CA GLU A 583 2.91 9.84 -4.14
C GLU A 583 3.57 11.11 -4.72
N ASP A 584 2.82 11.97 -5.41
CA ASP A 584 3.36 13.21 -5.97
C ASP A 584 3.79 14.21 -4.89
N HIS A 585 3.07 14.28 -3.77
CA HIS A 585 3.49 15.07 -2.61
C HIS A 585 4.72 14.48 -1.91
N ILE A 586 4.89 13.15 -1.88
CA ILE A 586 6.15 12.49 -1.44
C ILE A 586 7.30 12.86 -2.38
N ARG A 587 7.10 12.76 -3.70
CA ARG A 587 8.10 13.09 -4.72
C ARG A 587 8.46 14.58 -4.72
N GLN A 588 7.52 15.47 -4.45
CA GLN A 588 7.80 16.89 -4.27
C GLN A 588 8.77 17.10 -3.09
N ALA A 589 8.51 16.48 -1.93
CA ALA A 589 9.40 16.56 -0.78
C ALA A 589 10.81 16.04 -1.10
N PHE A 590 10.95 14.93 -1.82
CA PHE A 590 12.26 14.43 -2.28
C PHE A 590 13.03 15.42 -3.16
N ARG A 591 12.33 16.13 -4.07
CA ARG A 591 12.95 17.15 -4.94
C ARG A 591 13.43 18.38 -4.15
N GLU A 592 12.78 18.68 -3.02
CA GLU A 592 13.15 19.78 -2.12
C GLU A 592 14.29 19.42 -1.14
N MET A 593 14.53 18.13 -0.86
CA MET A 593 15.62 17.67 0.04
C MET A 593 17.00 17.78 -0.65
N PRO A 594 17.98 18.55 -0.11
CA PRO A 594 19.28 18.74 -0.77
C PRO A 594 20.12 17.48 -1.01
N GLN A 595 19.91 16.42 -0.21
CA GLN A 595 20.63 15.15 -0.36
C GLN A 595 19.99 14.20 -1.39
N ILE A 596 18.75 14.48 -1.84
CA ILE A 596 18.05 13.68 -2.85
C ILE A 596 17.90 14.51 -4.14
N GLY A 597 17.12 15.59 -4.09
CA GLY A 597 16.87 16.49 -5.21
C GLY A 597 16.24 15.81 -6.44
N GLU A 598 16.12 16.55 -7.55
CA GLU A 598 15.57 16.02 -8.81
C GLU A 598 16.32 14.78 -9.36
N ARG A 599 17.61 14.62 -9.03
CA ARG A 599 18.42 13.48 -9.52
C ARG A 599 18.24 12.23 -8.66
N GLY A 600 18.18 12.38 -7.33
CA GLY A 600 17.90 11.27 -6.42
C GLY A 600 16.44 10.81 -6.52
N GLU A 601 15.49 11.72 -6.66
CA GLU A 601 14.06 11.38 -6.77
C GLU A 601 13.76 10.50 -7.99
N LYS A 602 14.38 10.78 -9.14
CA LYS A 602 14.28 9.96 -10.35
C LYS A 602 14.90 8.56 -10.21
N ARG A 603 15.75 8.33 -9.21
CA ARG A 603 16.29 6.99 -8.88
C ARG A 603 15.39 6.21 -7.93
N ILE A 604 14.48 6.87 -7.21
CA ILE A 604 13.59 6.20 -6.24
C ILE A 604 12.34 5.69 -6.97
N ARG A 605 12.31 4.37 -7.21
CA ARG A 605 11.15 3.67 -7.74
C ARG A 605 10.23 3.24 -6.61
N ILE A 606 9.31 4.12 -6.23
CA ILE A 606 8.11 3.72 -5.49
C ILE A 606 7.29 2.78 -6.38
N GLY A 607 6.77 1.69 -5.83
CA GLY A 607 5.88 0.79 -6.55
C GLY A 607 5.04 -0.07 -5.62
N ILE A 608 3.75 -0.22 -5.96
CA ILE A 608 2.79 -0.98 -5.16
C ILE A 608 3.24 -2.44 -5.02
N ALA A 609 3.27 -2.92 -3.78
CA ALA A 609 3.66 -4.28 -3.41
C ALA A 609 2.40 -5.09 -3.06
N LYS A 610 1.86 -5.82 -4.03
CA LYS A 610 0.57 -6.51 -3.86
C LYS A 610 0.72 -7.74 -2.95
N ASP A 611 -0.11 -7.76 -1.90
CA ASP A 611 -0.22 -8.86 -0.93
C ASP A 611 1.08 -9.18 -0.15
N GLY A 612 1.64 -8.16 0.51
CA GLY A 612 2.82 -8.32 1.37
C GLY A 612 2.62 -9.38 2.46
N SER A 613 1.48 -9.38 3.16
CA SER A 613 1.20 -10.33 4.27
C SER A 613 0.91 -11.77 3.81
N GLY A 614 0.62 -12.00 2.53
CA GLY A 614 0.48 -13.34 1.94
C GLY A 614 1.75 -13.78 1.19
N VAL A 615 2.04 -13.14 0.06
CA VAL A 615 3.15 -13.52 -0.85
C VAL A 615 4.50 -13.34 -0.17
N GLY A 616 4.69 -12.24 0.56
CA GLY A 616 5.92 -11.95 1.28
C GLY A 616 6.21 -12.97 2.38
N ALA A 617 5.19 -13.42 3.10
CA ALA A 617 5.34 -14.42 4.15
C ALA A 617 5.75 -15.80 3.60
N ALA A 618 5.20 -16.20 2.45
CA ALA A 618 5.64 -17.39 1.72
C ALA A 618 7.11 -17.30 1.28
N LEU A 619 7.55 -16.13 0.80
CA LEU A 619 8.94 -15.88 0.41
C LEU A 619 9.91 -15.92 1.62
N ILE A 620 9.47 -15.47 2.80
CA ILE A 620 10.27 -15.56 4.04
C ILE A 620 10.32 -17.02 4.54
N ALA A 621 9.22 -17.77 4.43
CA ALA A 621 9.21 -19.21 4.76
C ALA A 621 10.15 -20.03 3.85
N LEU A 622 10.32 -19.63 2.59
CA LEU A 622 11.36 -20.15 1.69
C LEU A 622 12.78 -19.81 2.20
N VAL A 623 13.05 -18.56 2.61
CA VAL A 623 14.36 -18.17 3.17
C VAL A 623 14.68 -18.98 4.44
N ALA A 624 13.74 -19.09 5.37
CA ALA A 624 13.88 -19.93 6.56
C ALA A 624 14.12 -21.42 6.21
N GLY A 625 13.45 -21.94 5.18
CA GLY A 625 13.66 -23.29 4.67
C GLY A 625 15.07 -23.55 4.15
N LYS A 626 15.72 -22.54 3.54
CA LYS A 626 17.13 -22.64 3.11
C LYS A 626 18.10 -22.68 4.30
N VAL A 627 17.85 -21.87 5.33
CA VAL A 627 18.69 -21.82 6.55
C VAL A 627 18.57 -23.11 7.38
N ALA A 628 17.41 -23.80 7.31
CA ALA A 628 17.16 -25.05 8.03
C ALA A 628 17.63 -26.32 7.30
N ALA A 629 18.18 -26.21 6.08
CA ALA A 629 18.79 -27.32 5.37
C ALA A 629 20.29 -27.40 5.73
N PRO A 630 20.82 -28.55 6.16
CA PRO A 630 22.26 -28.71 6.29
C PRO A 630 22.91 -28.58 4.91
N THR A 631 24.05 -27.90 4.84
CA THR A 631 24.89 -27.88 3.64
C THR A 631 25.39 -29.30 3.35
N GLU A 632 25.29 -29.76 2.11
CA GLU A 632 25.90 -31.02 1.65
C GLU A 632 27.44 -30.91 1.48
N GLU A 633 28.11 -30.27 2.44
CA GLU A 633 29.57 -30.08 2.49
C GLU A 633 30.02 -29.80 3.95
N ASP A 634 30.20 -30.88 4.73
CA ASP A 634 31.02 -30.99 5.96
C ASP A 634 31.30 -32.49 6.27
#